data_AF-A0A9E8LSW1-F1
#
_entry.id   AF-A0A9E8LSW1-F1
#
_cell.length_a   1.000
_cell.length_b   1.000
_cell.length_c   1.000
_cell.angle_alpha   90.00
_cell.angle_beta   90.00
_cell.angle_gamma   90.00
#
_symmetry.space_group_name_H-M   'P 1'
#
loop_
_entity.id
_entity.type
_entity.pdbx_description
1 polymer ?
#
loop_
_entity_poly.entity_id
_entity_poly.type
_entity_poly.pdbx_seq_one_letter_code
_entity_poly.pdbx_strand_id
1 'polypeptide(L)' 'MENKREHMDRMLSEIFAKLKIINKEVVRPGSLDESAYTDLTYIYEYVMKKNHFSPNEMKEIAEELGRIRAK' A
#
# COMPACT_ATOMS: atom_id res chain seq x y z
N MET A 1 12.31 -18.50 -1.73
CA MET A 1 11.63 -17.64 -0.74
C MET A 1 11.40 -16.31 -1.43
N GLU A 2 10.17 -15.81 -1.47
CA GLU A 2 9.89 -14.48 -2.01
C GLU A 2 10.63 -13.44 -1.16
N ASN A 3 11.31 -12.48 -1.79
CA ASN A 3 11.99 -11.42 -1.06
C ASN A 3 10.92 -10.54 -0.39
N LYS A 4 11.03 -10.29 0.92
CA LYS A 4 10.07 -9.45 1.67
C LYS A 4 9.81 -8.11 0.98
N ARG A 5 10.83 -7.54 0.32
CA ARG A 5 10.72 -6.31 -0.47
C ARG A 5 9.87 -6.50 -1.73
N GLU A 6 10.10 -7.55 -2.50
CA GLU A 6 9.30 -7.87 -3.70
C GLU A 6 7.82 -8.10 -3.33
N HIS A 7 7.57 -8.77 -2.20
CA HIS A 7 6.21 -8.99 -1.72
C HIS A 7 5.50 -7.66 -1.38
N MET A 8 6.21 -6.72 -0.74
CA MET A 8 5.67 -5.38 -0.46
C MET A 8 5.42 -4.57 -1.73
N ASP A 9 6.34 -4.60 -2.68
CA ASP A 9 6.19 -3.92 -3.96
C ASP A 9 4.96 -4.44 -4.73
N ARG A 10 4.70 -5.75 -4.65
CA ARG A 10 3.49 -6.37 -5.19
C ARG A 10 2.23 -5.88 -4.47
N MET A 11 2.20 -5.88 -3.14
CA MET A 11 1.05 -5.40 -2.36
C MET A 11 0.70 -3.95 -2.70
N LEU A 12 1.70 -3.07 -2.78
CA LEU A 12 1.51 -1.67 -3.17
C LEU A 12 0.93 -1.55 -4.58
N SER A 13 1.49 -2.28 -5.54
CA SER A 13 1.01 -2.27 -6.92
C SER A 13 -0.45 -2.69 -7.04
N GLU A 14 -0.84 -3.74 -6.31
CA GLU A 14 -2.21 -4.24 -6.29
C GLU A 14 -3.18 -3.26 -5.61
N ILE A 15 -2.78 -2.62 -4.50
CA ILE A 15 -3.57 -1.57 -3.86
C ILE A 15 -3.80 -0.40 -4.83
N PHE A 16 -2.77 0.10 -5.51
CA PHE A 16 -2.91 1.21 -6.44
C PHE A 16 -3.77 0.85 -7.65
N ALA A 17 -3.62 -0.36 -8.19
CA ALA A 17 -4.49 -0.87 -9.25
C ALA A 17 -5.95 -0.91 -8.80
N LYS A 18 -6.23 -1.43 -7.60
CA LYS A 18 -7.57 -1.55 -7.05
C LYS A 18 -8.22 -0.19 -6.76
N LEU A 19 -7.46 0.77 -6.24
CA LEU A 19 -7.91 2.13 -5.98
C LEU A 19 -7.89 3.02 -7.24
N LYS A 20 -7.45 2.50 -8.39
CA LYS A 20 -7.29 3.24 -9.65
C LYS A 20 -6.37 4.47 -9.50
N ILE A 21 -5.36 4.38 -8.63
CA ILE A 21 -4.37 5.42 -8.40
C ILE A 21 -3.24 5.22 -9.41
N ILE A 22 -3.12 6.09 -10.41
CA ILE A 22 -2.13 5.99 -11.52
C ILE A 22 -0.87 6.83 -11.23
N ASN A 23 -0.52 7.08 -9.97
CA ASN A 23 0.64 7.92 -9.65
C ASN A 23 1.94 7.11 -9.70
N LYS A 24 2.74 7.40 -10.73
CA LYS A 24 4.06 6.80 -11.01
C LYS A 24 5.14 7.12 -9.96
N GLU A 25 4.88 8.07 -9.05
CA GLU A 25 5.80 8.49 -7.98
C GLU A 25 5.83 7.53 -6.77
N VAL A 26 4.89 6.60 -6.68
CA VAL A 26 4.76 5.73 -5.49
C VAL A 26 5.70 4.51 -5.52
N VAL A 27 6.28 4.21 -6.68
CA VAL A 27 7.19 3.06 -6.89
C VAL A 27 8.66 3.46 -6.66
N ARG A 28 8.96 4.09 -5.52
CA ARG A 28 10.36 4.25 -5.05
C ARG A 28 10.53 3.49 -3.73
N PRO A 29 11.55 2.62 -3.62
CA PRO A 29 11.81 1.84 -2.42
C PRO A 29 12.31 2.77 -1.30
N GLY A 30 11.44 3.06 -0.34
CA GLY A 30 11.85 3.59 0.97
C GLY A 30 12.47 2.49 1.85
N SER A 31 13.05 2.86 2.98
CA SER A 31 13.58 1.94 3.99
C SER A 31 12.45 1.24 4.75
N LEU A 32 11.74 0.33 4.08
CA LEU A 32 10.66 -0.42 4.69
C LEU A 32 11.24 -1.44 5.70
N ASP A 33 11.06 -1.15 6.98
CA ASP A 33 11.40 -2.04 8.08
C ASP A 33 10.27 -3.08 8.35
N GLU A 34 10.42 -3.87 9.41
CA GLU A 34 9.43 -4.89 9.76
C GLU A 34 8.08 -4.31 10.22
N SER A 35 8.08 -3.11 10.79
CA SER A 35 6.85 -2.41 11.18
C SER A 35 6.07 -1.97 9.94
N ALA A 36 6.77 -1.45 8.92
CA ALA A 36 6.18 -1.05 7.66
C ALA A 36 5.54 -2.23 6.92
N TYR A 37 6.13 -3.43 7.00
CA TYR A 37 5.55 -4.63 6.40
C TYR A 37 4.21 -5.03 7.05
N THR A 38 4.15 -5.00 8.38
CA THR A 38 2.94 -5.37 9.13
C THR A 38 1.80 -4.40 8.81
N ASP A 39 2.08 -3.09 8.86
CA ASP A 39 1.09 -2.05 8.56
C ASP A 39 0.59 -2.14 7.10
N LEU A 40 1.51 -2.37 6.15
CA LEU A 40 1.16 -2.54 4.75
C LEU A 40 0.29 -3.78 4.52
N THR A 41 0.58 -4.88 5.21
CA THR A 41 -0.21 -6.12 5.12
C THR A 41 -1.65 -5.89 5.59
N TYR A 42 -1.84 -5.13 6.68
CA TYR A 42 -3.16 -4.80 7.20
C TYR A 42 -3.99 -3.99 6.19
N ILE A 43 -3.40 -2.95 5.60
CA ILE A 43 -4.06 -2.12 4.57
C ILE A 43 -4.36 -2.95 3.34
N TYR A 44 -3.41 -3.77 2.90
CA TYR A 44 -3.59 -4.65 1.76
C TYR A 44 -4.80 -5.56 1.95
N GLU A 45 -4.90 -6.25 3.09
CA GLU A 45 -6.06 -7.10 3.38
C GLU A 45 -7.38 -6.34 3.39
N TYR A 46 -7.41 -5.16 4.01
CA TYR A 46 -8.59 -4.30 4.04
C TYR A 46 -9.03 -3.89 2.63
N VAL A 47 -8.07 -3.43 1.80
CA VAL A 47 -8.33 -2.99 0.43
C VAL A 47 -8.80 -4.17 -0.43
N MET A 48 -8.18 -5.34 -0.29
CA MET A 48 -8.54 -6.50 -1.10
C MET A 48 -9.91 -7.08 -0.75
N LYS A 49 -10.33 -7.04 0.52
CA LYS A 49 -11.65 -7.55 0.96
C LYS A 49 -12.84 -6.69 0.52
N LYS A 50 -12.63 -5.42 0.14
CA LYS A 50 -13.70 -4.47 -0.17
C LYS A 50 -13.79 -4.14 -1.67
N ASN A 51 -15.00 -3.97 -2.20
CA ASN A 51 -15.23 -3.75 -3.64
C ASN A 51 -15.38 -2.27 -4.03
N HIS A 52 -15.85 -1.43 -3.11
CA HIS A 52 -16.14 -0.02 -3.36
C HIS A 52 -15.60 0.81 -2.20
N PHE A 53 -14.98 1.94 -2.51
CA PHE A 53 -14.47 2.89 -1.52
C PHE A 53 -15.10 4.24 -1.76
N SER A 54 -15.48 4.91 -0.68
CA SER A 54 -15.84 6.32 -0.73
C SER A 54 -14.60 7.18 -0.97
N PRO A 55 -14.77 8.44 -1.44
CA PRO A 55 -13.65 9.36 -1.61
C PRO A 55 -12.84 9.60 -0.33
N ASN A 56 -13.50 9.64 0.84
CA ASN A 56 -12.84 9.82 2.13
C ASN A 56 -11.95 8.61 2.48
N GLU A 57 -12.46 7.39 2.28
CA GLU A 57 -11.67 6.17 2.51
C GLU A 57 -10.46 6.10 1.59
N MET A 58 -10.61 6.45 0.31
CA MET A 58 -9.48 6.51 -0.61
C MET A 58 -8.42 7.51 -0.14
N LYS A 59 -8.83 8.67 0.40
CA LYS A 59 -7.93 9.66 0.96
C LYS A 59 -7.21 9.14 2.21
N GLU A 60 -7.93 8.54 3.15
CA GLU A 60 -7.36 7.96 4.38
C GLU A 60 -6.33 6.85 4.07
N ILE A 61 -6.65 5.96 3.13
CA ILE A 61 -5.73 4.91 2.68
C ILE A 61 -4.46 5.53 2.06
N ALA A 62 -4.62 6.54 1.19
CA ALA A 62 -3.48 7.21 0.57
C ALA A 62 -2.58 7.90 1.59
N GLU A 63 -3.15 8.54 2.62
CA GLU A 63 -2.39 9.16 3.71
C GLU A 63 -1.63 8.13 4.55
N GLU A 64 -2.25 6.99 4.88
CA GLU A 64 -1.60 5.92 5.63
C GLU A 64 -0.46 5.27 4.83
N LEU A 65 -0.65 5.01 3.53
CA LEU A 65 0.42 4.54 2.65
C LEU A 65 1.58 5.54 2.57
N GLY A 66 1.28 6.84 2.61
CA GLY A 66 2.28 7.90 2.73
C GLY A 66 3.08 7.80 4.04
N ARG A 67 2.40 7.56 5.18
CA ARG A 67 3.04 7.37 6.49
C ARG A 67 3.96 6.15 6.51
N ILE A 68 3.50 5.01 5.96
CA ILE A 68 4.29 3.77 5.90
C ILE A 68 5.60 3.98 5.12
N ARG A 69 5.57 4.75 4.02
CA ARG A 69 6.77 5.02 3.22
C ARG A 69 7.73 6.03 3.86
N ALA A 70 7.26 6.83 4.80
CA ALA A 70 8.07 7.82 5.50
C ALA A 70 8.79 7.24 6.74
N LYS A 71 8.47 6.00 7.13
CA LYS A 71 9.23 5.21 8.10
C LYS A 71 10.49 4.65 7.45
#